data_AF-A0A835M232-F1
#
_entry.id   AF-A0A835M232-F1
#
_cell.length_a   1.000
_cell.length_b   1.000
_cell.length_c   1.000
_cell.angle_alpha   90.00
_cell.angle_beta   90.00
_cell.angle_gamma   90.00
#
_symmetry.space_group_name_H-M   'P 1'
#
loop_
_entity.id
_entity.type
_entity.pdbx_description
1 polymer ?
#
loop_
_entity_poly.entity_id
_entity_poly.type
_entity_poly.pdbx_seq_one_letter_code
_entity_poly.pdbx_strand_id
1 'polypeptide(L)'
;MNSINTLKGYDKVGHVEDQSSIPKKNPKHKLLIILIPALILLTAIICLTATLIIHNTSTTKSKLPKSNSITAVCSLTNYPQSCISSLQNSTSADPEQLFKLYLQVSVHSLKNLSAVPQQLIIKVNDPRVKSALLDCESLFNDAVEEIKGSMSLMNVGQGEKMLTVNKINYIKTWISGAMTNLETCLDGLDEMDSSLHDVMKTSMVNSNEFLSNSLAIVGKIDLVLDQFHLTMH
;
A
#
# COMPACT_ATOMS: atom_id res chain seq x y z
N MET A 1 -30.98 -1.22 128.00
CA MET A 1 -30.26 -0.15 127.27
C MET A 1 -29.89 -0.73 125.91
N ASN A 2 -30.86 -0.79 125.00
CA ASN A 2 -31.14 0.20 123.94
C ASN A 2 -30.05 0.09 122.85
N SER A 3 -30.11 -0.83 121.87
CA SER A 3 -31.18 -1.20 120.92
C SER A 3 -31.36 -0.20 119.78
N ILE A 4 -31.72 -0.77 118.62
CA ILE A 4 -32.28 -0.17 117.39
C ILE A 4 -31.20 0.27 116.39
N ASN A 5 -31.32 0.12 115.06
CA ASN A 5 -31.95 -0.81 114.11
C ASN A 5 -31.86 -0.10 112.75
N THR A 6 -31.70 -0.88 111.68
CA THR A 6 -32.36 -0.75 110.36
C THR A 6 -32.03 0.36 109.33
N LEU A 7 -31.98 -0.13 108.08
CA LEU A 7 -32.53 0.39 106.80
C LEU A 7 -31.67 1.27 105.87
N LYS A 8 -31.25 0.62 104.76
CA LYS A 8 -31.66 0.86 103.34
C LYS A 8 -31.25 2.16 102.63
N GLY A 9 -30.48 1.99 101.55
CA GLY A 9 -30.83 2.51 100.22
C GLY A 9 -29.90 3.55 99.55
N TYR A 10 -29.56 3.24 98.29
CA TYR A 10 -29.15 4.11 97.17
C TYR A 10 -27.73 4.75 97.09
N ASP A 11 -26.94 4.18 96.16
CA ASP A 11 -26.53 4.79 94.87
C ASP A 11 -25.34 5.78 94.77
N LYS A 12 -24.68 5.61 93.61
CA LYS A 12 -23.82 6.50 92.80
C LYS A 12 -22.31 6.26 92.65
N VAL A 13 -22.00 5.78 91.44
CA VAL A 13 -21.21 6.41 90.33
C VAL A 13 -19.69 6.58 90.47
N GLY A 14 -18.96 6.12 89.44
CA GLY A 14 -17.94 6.96 88.76
C GLY A 14 -16.59 6.31 88.40
N HIS A 15 -16.30 6.27 87.08
CA HIS A 15 -15.03 5.92 86.39
C HIS A 15 -13.86 6.91 86.71
N VAL A 16 -12.56 6.69 86.38
CA VAL A 16 -11.91 6.74 85.03
C VAL A 16 -10.37 6.49 85.17
N GLU A 17 -9.81 5.71 84.22
CA GLU A 17 -8.47 5.66 83.51
C GLU A 17 -7.13 5.94 84.25
N ASP A 18 -5.94 5.41 83.89
CA ASP A 18 -5.34 4.96 82.61
C ASP A 18 -4.17 3.95 82.86
N GLN A 19 -3.76 3.25 81.79
CA GLN A 19 -2.38 3.06 81.31
C GLN A 19 -1.78 1.64 81.15
N SER A 20 -1.80 1.22 79.87
CA SER A 20 -0.80 0.44 79.09
C SER A 20 -0.50 -1.03 79.43
N SER A 21 -0.81 -1.91 78.47
CA SER A 21 -0.16 -3.21 78.31
C SER A 21 -0.10 -3.62 76.83
N ILE A 22 1.04 -4.16 76.39
CA ILE A 22 1.22 -4.79 75.07
C ILE A 22 0.79 -6.27 75.17
N PRO A 23 0.01 -6.81 74.22
CA PRO A 23 0.06 -8.25 73.94
C PRO A 23 0.38 -8.60 72.47
N LYS A 24 1.02 -9.77 72.36
CA LYS A 24 1.67 -10.40 71.19
C LYS A 24 0.68 -10.69 70.04
N LYS A 25 1.08 -10.41 68.78
CA LYS A 25 0.33 -10.68 67.54
C LYS A 25 0.82 -11.94 66.79
N ASN A 26 -0.16 -12.71 66.27
CA ASN A 26 -0.01 -13.95 65.49
C ASN A 26 0.74 -13.78 64.14
N PRO A 27 1.55 -14.77 63.71
CA PRO A 27 2.45 -14.64 62.55
C PRO A 27 1.80 -14.80 61.17
N LYS A 28 0.56 -15.32 61.07
CA LYS A 28 -0.08 -15.61 59.77
C LYS A 28 -0.53 -14.36 58.99
N HIS A 29 -0.73 -13.22 59.66
CA HIS A 29 -1.10 -11.96 58.99
C HIS A 29 0.09 -11.19 58.39
N LYS A 30 1.33 -11.46 58.81
CA LYS A 30 2.50 -10.74 58.29
C LYS A 30 2.90 -11.15 56.88
N LEU A 31 2.59 -12.38 56.47
CA LEU A 31 2.92 -12.88 55.12
C LEU A 31 2.01 -12.26 54.04
N LEU A 32 0.73 -12.03 54.36
CA LEU A 32 -0.25 -11.39 53.46
C LEU A 32 0.02 -9.90 53.25
N ILE A 33 0.59 -9.21 54.25
CA ILE A 33 0.88 -7.77 54.18
C ILE A 33 2.09 -7.45 53.28
N ILE A 34 2.96 -8.44 53.00
CA ILE A 34 4.17 -8.24 52.17
C ILE A 34 3.95 -8.70 50.72
N LEU A 35 3.15 -9.74 50.49
CA LEU A 35 2.86 -10.27 49.15
C LEU A 35 2.02 -9.31 48.29
N ILE A 36 1.07 -8.59 48.91
CA ILE A 36 0.18 -7.65 48.21
C ILE A 36 0.97 -6.44 47.64
N PRO A 37 1.80 -5.71 48.43
CA PRO A 37 2.57 -4.60 47.88
C PRO A 37 3.66 -5.05 46.89
N ALA A 38 4.25 -6.24 47.07
CA ALA A 38 5.22 -6.78 46.11
C ALA A 38 4.58 -7.13 44.76
N LEU A 39 3.37 -7.70 44.75
CA LEU A 39 2.62 -7.99 43.52
C LEU A 39 2.16 -6.71 42.81
N ILE A 40 1.74 -5.68 43.56
CA ILE A 40 1.39 -4.36 43.02
C ILE A 40 2.61 -3.67 42.40
N LEU A 41 3.80 -3.82 43.00
CA LEU A 41 5.03 -3.24 42.45
C LEU A 41 5.45 -3.93 41.14
N LEU A 42 5.31 -5.26 41.05
CA LEU A 42 5.59 -6.00 39.82
C LEU A 42 4.62 -5.64 38.68
N THR A 43 3.32 -5.50 38.97
CA THR A 43 2.35 -5.11 37.93
C THR A 43 2.57 -3.67 37.45
N ALA A 44 2.96 -2.75 38.34
CA ALA A 44 3.31 -1.39 37.95
C ALA A 44 4.55 -1.33 37.04
N ILE A 45 5.59 -2.12 37.33
CA ILE A 45 6.81 -2.19 36.50
C ILE A 45 6.51 -2.80 35.12
N ILE A 46 5.68 -3.86 35.06
CA ILE A 46 5.26 -4.49 33.79
C ILE A 46 4.39 -3.53 32.97
N CYS A 47 3.49 -2.77 33.60
CA CYS A 47 2.71 -1.73 32.91
C CYS A 47 3.59 -0.58 32.40
N LEU A 48 4.62 -0.17 33.15
CA LEU A 48 5.54 0.89 32.75
C LEU A 48 6.48 0.48 31.61
N THR A 49 6.90 -0.79 31.57
CA THR A 49 7.69 -1.32 30.45
C THR A 49 6.82 -1.61 29.22
N ALA A 50 5.57 -2.01 29.40
CA ALA A 50 4.61 -2.16 28.30
C ALA A 50 4.29 -0.82 27.63
N THR A 51 4.12 0.28 28.39
CA THR A 51 3.88 1.61 27.79
C THR A 51 5.09 2.18 27.06
N LEU A 52 6.31 1.87 27.52
CA LEU A 52 7.55 2.26 26.82
C LEU A 52 7.79 1.44 25.54
N ILE A 53 7.36 0.17 25.50
CA ILE A 53 7.45 -0.66 24.28
C ILE A 53 6.37 -0.28 23.27
N ILE A 54 5.16 0.09 23.72
CA ILE A 54 4.06 0.52 22.84
C ILE A 54 4.33 1.92 22.23
N HIS A 55 5.12 2.77 22.88
CA HIS A 55 5.45 4.10 22.33
C HIS A 55 6.52 4.05 21.22
N ASN A 56 7.22 2.93 21.03
CA ASN A 56 8.31 2.80 20.04
C ASN A 56 7.90 2.13 18.72
N THR A 57 6.62 1.85 18.47
CA THR A 57 6.16 1.30 17.19
C THR A 57 5.04 2.11 16.54
N SER A 58 5.01 3.42 16.78
CA SER A 58 4.32 4.35 15.90
C SER A 58 5.33 5.06 15.01
N THR A 59 6.04 4.30 14.17
CA THR A 59 6.46 4.85 12.89
C THR A 59 5.18 5.19 12.14
N THR A 60 4.71 6.42 12.31
CA THR A 60 3.80 7.02 11.36
C THR A 60 4.48 6.88 10.01
N LYS A 61 4.05 5.92 9.18
CA LYS A 61 4.39 5.91 7.77
C LYS A 61 3.91 7.26 7.26
N SER A 62 4.82 8.24 7.13
CA SER A 62 4.42 9.55 6.66
C SER A 62 3.93 9.32 5.24
N LYS A 63 2.61 9.34 5.03
CA LYS A 63 2.05 9.31 3.69
C LYS A 63 2.60 10.55 3.00
N LEU A 64 3.52 10.33 2.07
CA LEU A 64 4.07 11.41 1.26
C LEU A 64 2.89 12.17 0.63
N PRO A 65 2.94 13.51 0.54
CA PRO A 65 1.98 14.26 -0.24
C PRO A 65 1.81 13.66 -1.63
N LYS A 66 0.59 13.65 -2.16
CA LYS A 66 0.26 13.06 -3.46
C LYS A 66 1.23 13.49 -4.57
N SER A 67 1.53 14.79 -4.62
CA SER A 67 2.48 15.39 -5.58
C SER A 67 3.86 14.78 -5.49
N ASN A 68 4.34 14.50 -4.28
CA ASN A 68 5.65 13.90 -4.04
C ASN A 68 5.65 12.44 -4.47
N SER A 69 4.53 11.73 -4.27
CA SER A 69 4.41 10.33 -4.71
C SER A 69 4.42 10.18 -6.23
N ILE A 70 3.62 11.00 -6.92
CA ILE A 70 3.62 11.06 -8.40
C ILE A 70 5.02 11.41 -8.91
N THR A 71 5.68 12.40 -8.29
CA THR A 71 7.04 12.80 -8.68
C THR A 71 8.04 11.66 -8.49
N ALA A 72 7.99 10.93 -7.38
CA ALA A 72 8.86 9.78 -7.14
C ALA A 72 8.69 8.69 -8.22
N VAL A 73 7.44 8.29 -8.49
CA VAL A 73 7.10 7.30 -9.52
C VAL A 73 7.58 7.74 -10.91
N CYS A 74 7.33 9.00 -11.27
CA CYS A 74 7.58 9.50 -12.63
C CYS A 74 9.02 10.00 -12.87
N SER A 75 9.77 10.36 -11.83
CA SER A 75 11.12 10.94 -11.98
C SER A 75 12.13 9.98 -12.63
N LEU A 76 11.85 8.68 -12.56
CA LEU A 76 12.73 7.63 -13.05
C LEU A 76 12.34 7.12 -14.45
N THR A 77 11.33 7.71 -15.09
CA THR A 77 10.86 7.30 -16.41
C THR A 77 11.58 8.05 -17.54
N ASN A 78 11.48 7.54 -18.76
CA ASN A 78 12.09 8.17 -19.94
C ASN A 78 11.36 9.47 -20.33
N TYR A 79 10.07 9.60 -19.97
CA TYR A 79 9.23 10.77 -20.25
C TYR A 79 8.52 11.25 -18.96
N PRO A 80 9.25 11.90 -18.02
CA PRO A 80 8.72 12.24 -16.70
C PRO A 80 7.53 13.20 -16.75
N GLN A 81 7.57 14.20 -17.64
CA GLN A 81 6.49 15.19 -17.74
C GLN A 81 5.17 14.57 -18.21
N SER A 82 5.26 13.67 -19.18
CA SER A 82 4.12 12.88 -19.66
C SER A 82 3.56 11.95 -18.59
N CYS A 83 4.44 11.32 -17.80
CA CYS A 83 4.03 10.52 -16.66
C CYS A 83 3.27 11.35 -15.62
N ILE A 84 3.83 12.51 -15.23
CA ILE A 84 3.23 13.41 -14.24
C ILE A 84 1.87 13.94 -14.73
N SER A 85 1.78 14.41 -15.97
CA SER A 85 0.54 14.95 -16.54
C SER A 85 -0.56 13.89 -16.63
N SER A 86 -0.20 12.64 -16.88
CA SER A 86 -1.14 11.51 -16.91
C SER A 86 -1.70 11.16 -15.52
N LEU A 87 -0.94 11.44 -14.45
CA LEU A 87 -1.31 11.10 -13.07
C LEU A 87 -1.79 12.29 -12.23
N GLN A 88 -1.75 13.52 -12.75
CA GLN A 88 -2.05 14.74 -11.99
C GLN A 88 -3.42 14.72 -11.27
N ASN A 89 -4.42 14.09 -11.91
CA ASN A 89 -5.79 13.96 -11.41
C ASN A 89 -6.02 12.71 -10.55
N SER A 90 -5.00 11.89 -10.33
CA SER A 90 -5.09 10.77 -9.40
C SER A 90 -5.49 11.25 -8.00
N THR A 91 -6.22 10.42 -7.26
CA THR A 91 -6.50 10.62 -5.83
C THR A 91 -5.59 9.77 -4.94
N SER A 92 -4.85 8.83 -5.53
CA SER A 92 -3.94 7.95 -4.80
C SER A 92 -2.57 8.62 -4.58
N ALA A 93 -2.00 8.40 -3.40
CA ALA A 93 -0.59 8.66 -3.10
C ALA A 93 0.23 7.35 -2.96
N ASP A 94 -0.42 6.20 -3.15
CA ASP A 94 0.23 4.89 -3.08
C ASP A 94 0.93 4.56 -4.41
N PRO A 95 2.25 4.27 -4.41
CA PRO A 95 3.01 4.02 -5.64
C PRO A 95 2.52 2.83 -6.47
N GLU A 96 2.09 1.74 -5.83
CA GLU A 96 1.58 0.57 -6.55
C GLU A 96 0.26 0.91 -7.25
N GLN A 97 -0.64 1.60 -6.55
CA GLN A 97 -1.88 2.09 -7.15
C GLN A 97 -1.65 3.15 -8.24
N LEU A 98 -0.66 4.02 -8.08
CA LEU A 98 -0.28 4.99 -9.12
C LEU A 98 0.23 4.28 -10.37
N PHE A 99 1.06 3.24 -10.22
CA PHE A 99 1.51 2.43 -11.34
C PHE A 99 0.34 1.72 -12.05
N LYS A 100 -0.61 1.15 -11.29
CA LYS A 100 -1.81 0.53 -11.88
C LYS A 100 -2.67 1.54 -12.66
N LEU A 101 -2.82 2.77 -12.15
CA LEU A 101 -3.49 3.85 -12.87
C LEU A 101 -2.71 4.24 -14.15
N TYR A 102 -1.39 4.20 -14.11
CA TYR A 102 -0.56 4.48 -15.29
C TYR A 102 -0.68 3.39 -16.37
N LEU A 103 -0.79 2.12 -15.98
CA LEU A 103 -1.12 1.04 -16.92
C LEU A 103 -2.50 1.26 -17.58
N GLN A 104 -3.48 1.79 -16.85
CA GLN A 104 -4.78 2.15 -17.42
C GLN A 104 -4.67 3.26 -18.48
N VAL A 105 -3.79 4.24 -18.30
CA VAL A 105 -3.48 5.25 -19.32
C VAL A 105 -2.91 4.59 -20.58
N SER A 106 -1.99 3.64 -20.41
CA SER A 106 -1.41 2.86 -21.51
C SER A 106 -2.48 2.05 -22.27
N VAL A 107 -3.39 1.37 -21.55
CA VAL A 107 -4.53 0.67 -22.17
C VAL A 107 -5.41 1.61 -22.97
N HIS A 108 -5.71 2.81 -22.46
CA HIS A 108 -6.54 3.76 -23.17
C HIS A 108 -5.90 4.23 -24.47
N SER A 109 -4.59 4.54 -24.44
CA SER A 109 -3.85 4.91 -25.65
C SER A 109 -3.80 3.78 -26.67
N LEU A 110 -3.52 2.55 -26.24
CA LEU A 110 -3.48 1.38 -27.12
C LEU A 110 -4.84 1.07 -27.75
N LYS A 111 -5.95 1.24 -27.01
CA LYS A 111 -7.31 1.10 -27.57
C LYS A 111 -7.62 2.15 -28.63
N ASN A 112 -7.16 3.38 -28.44
CA ASN A 112 -7.34 4.42 -29.47
C ASN A 112 -6.49 4.10 -30.70
N LEU A 113 -5.28 3.59 -30.50
CA LEU A 113 -4.39 3.12 -31.56
C LEU A 113 -4.96 1.91 -32.32
N SER A 114 -5.60 0.95 -31.64
CA SER A 114 -6.15 -0.25 -32.28
C SER A 114 -7.27 0.04 -33.28
N ALA A 115 -7.91 1.22 -33.18
CA ALA A 115 -8.89 1.68 -34.16
C ALA A 115 -8.26 2.31 -35.43
N VAL A 116 -6.97 2.68 -35.40
CA VAL A 116 -6.31 3.38 -36.51
C VAL A 116 -6.18 2.53 -37.77
N PRO A 117 -5.76 1.25 -37.73
CA PRO A 117 -5.62 0.46 -38.95
C PRO A 117 -6.91 0.36 -39.76
N GLN A 118 -8.06 0.17 -39.11
CA GLN A 118 -9.38 0.16 -39.76
C GLN A 118 -9.71 1.48 -40.47
N GLN A 119 -9.32 2.62 -39.89
CA GLN A 119 -9.51 3.94 -40.51
C GLN A 119 -8.60 4.15 -41.73
N LEU A 120 -7.48 3.44 -41.81
CA LEU A 120 -6.56 3.49 -42.95
C LEU A 120 -6.98 2.51 -44.06
N ILE A 121 -7.52 1.34 -43.71
CA ILE A 121 -7.95 0.30 -44.67
C ILE A 121 -8.89 0.86 -45.74
N ILE A 122 -9.82 1.75 -45.38
CA ILE A 122 -10.79 2.35 -46.31
C ILE A 122 -10.15 3.24 -47.39
N LYS A 123 -8.89 3.68 -47.18
CA LYS A 123 -8.15 4.58 -48.07
C LYS A 123 -7.13 3.84 -48.94
N VAL A 124 -7.00 2.53 -48.74
CA VAL A 124 -6.00 1.68 -49.41
C VAL A 124 -6.66 0.87 -50.52
N ASN A 125 -5.97 0.72 -51.65
CA ASN A 125 -6.39 -0.17 -52.73
C ASN A 125 -5.57 -1.47 -52.80
N ASP A 126 -4.29 -1.45 -52.39
CA ASP A 126 -3.43 -2.64 -52.41
C ASP A 126 -3.94 -3.67 -51.37
N PRO A 127 -4.36 -4.87 -51.78
CA PRO A 127 -4.85 -5.90 -50.86
C PRO A 127 -3.78 -6.40 -49.88
N ARG A 128 -2.49 -6.34 -50.23
CA ARG A 128 -1.40 -6.74 -49.33
C ARG A 128 -1.25 -5.75 -48.18
N VAL A 129 -1.32 -4.44 -48.49
CA VAL A 129 -1.30 -3.37 -47.46
C VAL A 129 -2.55 -3.45 -46.57
N LYS A 130 -3.72 -3.82 -47.12
CA LYS A 130 -4.91 -4.08 -46.30
C LYS A 130 -4.70 -5.24 -45.34
N SER A 131 -4.08 -6.33 -45.79
CA SER A 131 -3.74 -7.46 -44.92
C SER A 131 -2.81 -7.01 -43.79
N ALA A 132 -1.73 -6.30 -44.11
CA ALA A 132 -0.80 -5.79 -43.10
C ALA A 132 -1.49 -4.86 -42.07
N LEU A 133 -2.47 -4.05 -42.49
CA LEU A 133 -3.27 -3.24 -41.56
C LEU A 133 -4.19 -4.07 -40.66
N LEU A 134 -4.76 -5.18 -41.16
CA LEU A 134 -5.53 -6.11 -40.31
C LEU A 134 -4.62 -6.81 -39.30
N ASP A 135 -3.40 -7.18 -39.70
CA ASP A 135 -2.39 -7.74 -38.80
C ASP A 135 -1.99 -6.71 -37.72
N CYS A 136 -1.77 -5.45 -38.10
CA CYS A 136 -1.56 -4.35 -37.16
C CYS A 136 -2.70 -4.20 -36.14
N GLU A 137 -3.96 -4.29 -36.57
CA GLU A 137 -5.10 -4.24 -35.64
C GLU A 137 -5.06 -5.40 -34.64
N SER A 138 -4.76 -6.62 -35.11
CA SER A 138 -4.60 -7.79 -34.24
C SER A 138 -3.49 -7.57 -33.21
N LEU A 139 -2.31 -7.16 -33.68
CA LEU A 139 -1.14 -6.89 -32.82
C LEU A 139 -1.44 -5.80 -31.77
N PHE A 140 -2.16 -4.74 -32.13
CA PHE A 140 -2.54 -3.71 -31.16
C PHE A 140 -3.56 -4.20 -30.15
N ASN A 141 -4.49 -5.07 -30.56
CA ASN A 141 -5.43 -5.69 -29.62
C ASN A 141 -4.71 -6.67 -28.68
N ASP A 142 -3.73 -7.43 -29.16
CA ASP A 142 -2.88 -8.27 -28.31
C ASP A 142 -2.11 -7.42 -27.30
N ALA A 143 -1.51 -6.30 -27.73
CA ALA A 143 -0.87 -5.33 -26.84
C ALA A 143 -1.85 -4.80 -25.77
N VAL A 144 -3.11 -4.50 -26.12
CA VAL A 144 -4.14 -4.10 -25.15
C VAL A 144 -4.36 -5.19 -24.09
N GLU A 145 -4.49 -6.46 -24.51
CA GLU A 145 -4.72 -7.57 -23.59
C GLU A 145 -3.51 -7.88 -22.70
N GLU A 146 -2.29 -7.73 -23.20
CA GLU A 146 -1.06 -7.86 -22.40
C GLU A 146 -0.98 -6.82 -21.27
N ILE A 147 -1.35 -5.56 -21.56
CA ILE A 147 -1.37 -4.52 -20.53
C ILE A 147 -2.54 -4.71 -19.55
N LYS A 148 -3.72 -5.15 -20.01
CA LYS A 148 -4.83 -5.53 -19.11
C LYS A 148 -4.46 -6.72 -18.24
N GLY A 149 -3.74 -7.70 -18.79
CA GLY A 149 -3.18 -8.81 -18.05
C GLY A 149 -2.29 -8.29 -16.93
N SER A 150 -1.38 -7.36 -17.26
CA SER A 150 -0.47 -6.72 -16.29
C SER A 150 -1.24 -6.09 -15.13
N MET A 151 -2.31 -5.35 -15.43
CA MET A 151 -3.20 -4.78 -14.40
C MET A 151 -3.91 -5.85 -13.57
N SER A 152 -4.26 -6.97 -14.18
CA SER A 152 -4.97 -8.08 -13.51
C SER A 152 -4.06 -8.81 -12.51
N LEU A 153 -2.76 -8.93 -12.78
CA LEU A 153 -1.79 -9.44 -11.80
C LEU A 153 -1.69 -8.58 -10.54
N MET A 154 -2.00 -7.29 -10.67
CA MET A 154 -2.03 -6.32 -9.57
C MET A 154 -3.40 -6.28 -8.85
N ASN A 155 -4.36 -7.13 -9.21
CA ASN A 155 -5.54 -7.35 -8.38
C ASN A 155 -5.15 -8.29 -7.23
N VAL A 156 -5.61 -7.97 -6.03
CA VAL A 156 -5.27 -8.72 -4.81
C VAL A 156 -6.50 -9.02 -3.99
N GLY A 157 -6.55 -10.25 -3.48
CA GLY A 157 -7.44 -10.62 -2.39
C GLY A 157 -6.94 -10.07 -1.04
N GLN A 158 -7.72 -10.33 0.01
CA GLN A 158 -7.35 -9.91 1.36
C GLN A 158 -6.05 -10.61 1.81
N GLY A 159 -5.01 -9.83 2.12
CA GLY A 159 -3.71 -10.34 2.57
C GLY A 159 -2.69 -10.63 1.47
N GLU A 160 -3.07 -10.51 0.19
CA GLU A 160 -2.15 -10.68 -0.93
C GLU A 160 -1.40 -9.38 -1.26
N LYS A 161 -0.19 -9.53 -1.83
CA LYS A 161 0.65 -8.41 -2.25
C LYS A 161 0.37 -8.02 -3.69
N MET A 162 0.24 -6.72 -3.92
CA MET A 162 -0.08 -6.15 -5.23
C MET A 162 1.04 -6.42 -6.22
N LEU A 163 2.28 -6.22 -5.76
CA LEU A 163 3.48 -6.60 -6.49
C LEU A 163 4.33 -7.59 -5.68
N THR A 164 4.75 -8.65 -6.37
CA THR A 164 5.79 -9.59 -5.94
C THR A 164 6.82 -9.67 -7.06
N VAL A 165 8.03 -10.17 -6.78
CA VAL A 165 9.09 -10.31 -7.81
C VAL A 165 8.60 -11.04 -9.06
N ASN A 166 7.83 -12.13 -8.88
CA ASN A 166 7.27 -12.88 -10.01
C ASN A 166 6.25 -12.06 -10.81
N LYS A 167 5.32 -11.36 -10.13
CA LYS A 167 4.35 -10.48 -10.81
C LYS A 167 5.04 -9.37 -11.58
N ILE A 168 6.07 -8.75 -11.00
CA ILE A 168 6.88 -7.71 -11.63
C ILE A 168 7.54 -8.24 -12.90
N ASN A 169 8.12 -9.44 -12.87
CA ASN A 169 8.72 -10.05 -14.05
C ASN A 169 7.69 -10.32 -15.15
N TYR A 170 6.50 -10.85 -14.82
CA TYR A 170 5.43 -11.02 -15.79
C TYR A 170 4.95 -9.70 -16.39
N ILE A 171 4.75 -8.67 -15.56
CA ILE A 171 4.35 -7.33 -16.02
C ILE A 171 5.42 -6.75 -16.96
N LYS A 172 6.72 -6.87 -16.63
CA LYS A 172 7.81 -6.45 -17.51
C LYS A 172 7.76 -7.16 -18.86
N THR A 173 7.58 -8.48 -18.84
CA THR A 173 7.48 -9.28 -20.06
C THR A 173 6.31 -8.85 -20.92
N TRP A 174 5.12 -8.66 -20.34
CA TRP A 174 3.93 -8.26 -21.08
C TRP A 174 4.01 -6.83 -21.61
N ILE A 175 4.62 -5.89 -20.88
CA ILE A 175 4.87 -4.54 -21.42
C ILE A 175 5.85 -4.58 -22.59
N SER A 176 6.94 -5.36 -22.48
CA SER A 176 7.89 -5.54 -23.59
C SER A 176 7.27 -6.26 -24.79
N GLY A 177 6.37 -7.22 -24.55
CA GLY A 177 5.57 -7.87 -25.59
C GLY A 177 4.68 -6.86 -26.33
N ALA A 178 3.98 -6.01 -25.58
CA ALA A 178 3.14 -4.97 -26.16
C ALA A 178 3.94 -3.98 -27.02
N MET A 179 5.14 -3.60 -26.59
CA MET A 179 6.05 -2.77 -27.40
C MET A 179 6.49 -3.50 -28.67
N THR A 180 6.80 -4.80 -28.57
CA THR A 180 7.19 -5.63 -29.72
C THR A 180 6.06 -5.76 -30.73
N ASN A 181 4.82 -5.89 -30.27
CA ASN A 181 3.64 -5.93 -31.14
C ASN A 181 3.48 -4.63 -31.95
N LEU A 182 3.78 -3.47 -31.35
CA LEU A 182 3.77 -2.19 -32.06
C LEU A 182 4.85 -2.13 -33.14
N GLU A 183 6.08 -2.53 -32.84
CA GLU A 183 7.18 -2.56 -33.82
C GLU A 183 6.93 -3.58 -34.94
N THR A 184 6.38 -4.76 -34.61
CA THR A 184 6.07 -5.82 -35.61
C THR A 184 5.05 -5.33 -36.64
N CYS A 185 4.10 -4.48 -36.25
CA CYS A 185 3.19 -3.84 -37.20
C CYS A 185 3.95 -2.90 -38.17
N LEU A 186 4.93 -2.13 -37.67
CA LEU A 186 5.74 -1.26 -38.53
C LEU A 186 6.58 -2.08 -39.49
N ASP A 187 7.23 -3.15 -39.01
CA ASP A 187 8.01 -4.07 -39.85
C ASP A 187 7.13 -4.66 -40.98
N GLY A 188 5.91 -5.10 -40.66
CA GLY A 188 4.97 -5.61 -41.66
C GLY A 188 4.50 -4.57 -42.69
N LEU A 189 4.42 -3.30 -42.32
CA LEU A 189 4.15 -2.21 -43.28
C LEU A 189 5.37 -1.87 -44.15
N ASP A 190 6.58 -1.95 -43.58
CA ASP A 190 7.83 -1.72 -44.29
C ASP A 190 8.10 -2.81 -45.33
N GLU A 191 7.85 -4.09 -44.99
CA GLU A 191 7.94 -5.21 -45.92
C GLU A 191 7.03 -5.05 -47.15
N MET A 192 5.93 -4.29 -47.03
CA MET A 192 5.00 -4.00 -48.12
C MET A 192 5.35 -2.73 -48.91
N ASP A 193 6.48 -2.07 -48.61
CA ASP A 193 6.87 -0.76 -49.13
C ASP A 193 5.74 0.29 -48.94
N SER A 194 5.01 0.20 -47.82
CA SER A 194 3.80 0.99 -47.61
C SER A 194 4.11 2.42 -47.17
N SER A 195 3.60 3.40 -47.93
CA SER A 195 3.60 4.82 -47.51
C SER A 195 2.86 5.11 -46.19
N LEU A 196 2.13 4.12 -45.64
CA LEU A 196 1.45 4.23 -44.35
C LEU A 196 2.35 3.94 -43.16
N HIS A 197 3.58 3.45 -43.35
CA HIS A 197 4.54 3.20 -42.28
C HIS A 197 4.68 4.44 -41.36
N ASP A 198 4.98 5.61 -41.93
CA ASP A 198 5.21 6.83 -41.15
C ASP A 198 3.93 7.37 -40.49
N VAL A 199 2.78 7.17 -41.14
CA VAL A 199 1.46 7.52 -40.57
C VAL A 199 1.19 6.64 -39.35
N MET A 200 1.45 5.35 -39.45
CA MET A 200 1.27 4.39 -38.37
C MET A 200 2.24 4.67 -37.22
N LYS A 201 3.53 4.88 -37.53
CA LYS A 201 4.56 5.24 -36.55
C LYS A 201 4.22 6.52 -35.79
N THR A 202 3.73 7.54 -36.49
CA THR A 202 3.26 8.78 -35.85
C THR A 202 2.07 8.53 -34.93
N SER A 203 1.15 7.64 -35.33
CA SER A 203 -0.01 7.27 -34.51
C SER A 203 0.37 6.52 -33.23
N MET A 204 1.51 5.81 -33.24
CA MET A 204 2.03 5.05 -32.10
C MET A 204 2.72 5.88 -31.02
N VAL A 205 3.13 7.13 -31.31
CA VAL A 205 4.01 7.93 -30.44
C VAL A 205 3.56 7.92 -28.97
N ASN A 206 2.30 8.23 -28.71
CA ASN A 206 1.76 8.25 -27.34
C ASN A 206 1.78 6.86 -26.69
N SER A 207 1.39 5.82 -27.42
CA SER A 207 1.36 4.45 -26.90
C SER A 207 2.78 3.95 -26.58
N ASN A 208 3.75 4.19 -27.46
CA ASN A 208 5.16 3.86 -27.21
C ASN A 208 5.72 4.63 -26.01
N GLU A 209 5.38 5.91 -25.88
CA GLU A 209 5.78 6.74 -24.75
C GLU A 209 5.23 6.21 -23.41
N PHE A 210 3.93 5.88 -23.36
CA PHE A 210 3.29 5.35 -22.16
C PHE A 210 3.76 3.94 -21.80
N LEU A 211 4.01 3.08 -22.80
CA LEU A 211 4.60 1.76 -22.58
C LEU A 211 6.04 1.87 -22.06
N SER A 212 6.86 2.75 -22.64
CA SER A 212 8.22 3.04 -22.19
C SER A 212 8.25 3.51 -20.74
N ASN A 213 7.38 4.45 -20.38
CA ASN A 213 7.21 4.90 -19.00
C ASN A 213 6.72 3.77 -18.08
N SER A 214 5.76 2.97 -18.51
CA SER A 214 5.26 1.83 -17.73
C SER A 214 6.36 0.82 -17.42
N LEU A 215 7.19 0.49 -18.42
CA LEU A 215 8.33 -0.40 -18.27
C LEU A 215 9.37 0.18 -17.30
N ALA A 216 9.63 1.49 -17.38
CA ALA A 216 10.55 2.16 -16.47
C ALA A 216 10.04 2.16 -15.02
N ILE A 217 8.74 2.41 -14.80
CA ILE A 217 8.12 2.40 -13.46
C ILE A 217 8.26 1.00 -12.84
N VAL A 218 7.79 -0.05 -13.53
CA VAL A 218 7.89 -1.43 -12.99
C VAL A 218 9.34 -1.92 -12.92
N GLY A 219 10.20 -1.41 -13.80
CA GLY A 219 11.65 -1.60 -13.82
C GLY A 219 12.32 -1.20 -12.51
N LYS A 220 11.85 -0.10 -11.93
CA LYS A 220 12.47 0.61 -10.81
C LYS A 220 11.55 0.68 -9.59
N ILE A 221 10.49 -0.14 -9.55
CA ILE A 221 9.47 -0.04 -8.52
C ILE A 221 10.03 -0.28 -7.13
N ASP A 222 11.05 -1.13 -6.99
CA ASP A 222 11.77 -1.39 -5.74
C ASP A 222 12.37 -0.10 -5.19
N LEU A 223 13.05 0.67 -6.04
CA LEU A 223 13.64 1.97 -5.67
C LEU A 223 12.57 2.99 -5.28
N VAL A 224 11.43 2.97 -5.98
CA VAL A 224 10.30 3.83 -5.65
C VAL A 224 9.77 3.44 -4.28
N LEU A 225 9.48 2.16 -4.03
CA LEU A 225 8.92 1.66 -2.77
C LEU A 225 9.87 1.90 -1.57
N ASP A 226 11.18 1.74 -1.77
CA ASP A 226 12.20 2.05 -0.76
C ASP A 226 12.14 3.51 -0.28
N GLN A 227 11.88 4.47 -1.20
CA GLN A 227 11.69 5.89 -0.83
C GLN A 227 10.49 6.14 0.08
N PHE A 228 9.50 5.23 0.10
CA PHE A 228 8.33 5.30 0.97
C PHE A 228 8.45 4.39 2.20
N HIS A 229 9.62 3.77 2.43
CA HIS A 229 9.81 2.73 3.44
C HIS A 229 8.78 1.58 3.28
N LEU A 230 8.42 1.29 2.03
CA LEU A 230 7.61 0.14 1.67
C LEU A 230 8.56 -0.96 1.22
N THR A 231 8.49 -2.11 1.88
CA THR A 231 9.28 -3.27 1.47
C THR A 231 8.59 -4.00 0.33
N MET A 232 9.32 -4.19 -0.76
CA MET A 232 9.05 -5.26 -1.72
C MET A 232 8.99 -6.60 -0.98
N HIS A 233 7.99 -7.43 -1.27
CA HIS A 233 7.77 -8.72 -0.62
C HIS A 233 7.83 -9.88 -1.61
#